data_AF-A0A2G4GN44-F1
#
_entry.id   AF-A0A2G4GN44-F1
#
_cell.length_a   1.000
_cell.length_b   1.000
_cell.length_c   1.000
_cell.angle_alpha   90.00
_cell.angle_beta   90.00
_cell.angle_gamma   90.00
#
_symmetry.space_group_name_H-M   'P 1'
#
loop_
_entity.id
_entity.type
_entity.pdbx_description
1 polymer ?
#
loop_
_entity_poly.entity_id
_entity_poly.type
_entity_poly.pdbx_seq_one_letter_code
_entity_poly.pdbx_strand_id
1 'polypeptide(L)'
;MILIYDGECEFCRNCVQWIQSRVQLRAIPYQEADLAQFLLSEAEAASSVHLILDNRTLSGAVAVAYLLKLTRFKFLGVVINGVRPLSQIAYQWIASHRNSRTVRVLNRMIQRSVA
;
A
#
# COMPACT_ATOMS: atom_id res chain seq x y z
N MET A 1 -6.61 -8.18 -11.26
CA MET A 1 -5.65 -8.15 -10.13
C MET A 1 -6.36 -7.73 -8.85
N ILE A 2 -5.97 -8.32 -7.73
CA ILE A 2 -6.54 -8.03 -6.40
C ILE A 2 -5.44 -7.48 -5.50
N LEU A 3 -5.70 -6.40 -4.77
CA LEU A 3 -4.79 -5.81 -3.80
C LEU A 3 -5.32 -6.04 -2.39
N ILE A 4 -4.60 -6.84 -1.60
CA ILE A 4 -4.82 -6.99 -0.16
C ILE A 4 -3.99 -5.93 0.57
N TYR A 5 -4.61 -5.21 1.49
CA TYR A 5 -3.97 -4.11 2.22
C TYR A 5 -4.53 -3.99 3.63
N ASP A 6 -3.89 -3.18 4.48
CA ASP A 6 -4.39 -2.87 5.81
C ASP A 6 -5.56 -1.86 5.77
N GLY A 7 -6.77 -2.36 6.05
CA GLY A 7 -7.99 -1.58 6.10
C GLY A 7 -8.06 -0.58 7.24
N GLU A 8 -7.31 -0.78 8.32
CA GLU A 8 -7.32 0.08 9.50
C GLU A 8 -6.29 1.22 9.39
N CYS A 9 -5.28 1.08 8.53
CA CYS A 9 -4.30 2.11 8.24
C CYS A 9 -4.84 3.20 7.27
N GLU A 10 -5.00 4.43 7.78
CA GLU A 10 -5.49 5.58 6.99
C GLU A 10 -4.58 5.91 5.80
N PHE A 11 -3.27 5.83 5.98
CA PHE A 11 -2.31 6.04 4.89
C PHE A 11 -2.50 5.00 3.78
N CYS A 12 -2.65 3.71 4.15
CA CYS A 12 -2.90 2.65 3.18
C CYS A 12 -4.21 2.88 2.42
N ARG A 13 -5.30 3.23 3.11
CA ARG A 13 -6.59 3.56 2.47
C ARG A 13 -6.45 4.68 1.45
N ASN A 14 -5.78 5.78 1.80
CA ASN A 14 -5.58 6.91 0.90
C ASN A 14 -4.75 6.52 -0.35
N CYS A 15 -3.69 5.73 -0.17
CA CYS A 15 -2.91 5.20 -1.29
C CYS A 15 -3.73 4.26 -2.20
N VAL A 16 -4.56 3.41 -1.60
CA VAL A 16 -5.45 2.49 -2.32
C VAL A 16 -6.48 3.25 -3.16
N GLN A 17 -7.14 4.24 -2.58
CA GLN A 17 -8.09 5.10 -3.33
C GLN A 17 -7.40 5.82 -4.49
N TRP A 18 -6.20 6.37 -4.23
CA TRP A 18 -5.42 7.04 -5.26
C TRP A 18 -5.05 6.11 -6.42
N ILE A 19 -4.66 4.86 -6.14
CA ILE A 19 -4.30 3.90 -7.21
C ILE A 19 -5.55 3.38 -7.93
N GLN A 20 -6.66 3.14 -7.24
CA GLN A 20 -7.92 2.68 -7.85
C GLN A 20 -8.50 3.71 -8.83
N SER A 21 -8.26 5.01 -8.60
CA SER A 21 -8.64 6.05 -9.57
C SER A 21 -7.78 6.07 -10.86
N ARG A 22 -6.69 5.29 -10.92
CA ARG A 22 -5.72 5.29 -12.04
C ARG A 22 -5.52 3.92 -12.68
N VAL A 23 -5.76 2.86 -11.92
CA VAL A 23 -5.54 1.47 -12.33
C VAL A 23 -6.78 0.68 -11.94
N GLN A 24 -7.31 -0.10 -12.88
CA GLN A 24 -8.41 -1.01 -12.60
C GLN A 24 -7.91 -2.18 -11.75
N LEU A 25 -8.23 -2.15 -10.46
CA LEU A 25 -7.93 -3.22 -9.51
C LEU A 25 -9.01 -3.30 -8.43
N ARG A 26 -9.21 -4.50 -7.90
CA ARG A 26 -10.06 -4.72 -6.73
C ARG A 26 -9.18 -4.65 -5.48
N ALA A 27 -9.45 -3.73 -4.57
CA ALA A 27 -8.76 -3.67 -3.28
C ALA A 27 -9.66 -4.26 -2.19
N ILE A 28 -9.08 -5.10 -1.33
CA ILE A 28 -9.78 -5.76 -0.22
C ILE A 28 -8.94 -5.55 1.04
N PRO A 29 -9.51 -4.99 2.12
CA PRO A 29 -8.81 -4.93 3.39
C PRO A 29 -8.61 -6.36 3.94
N TYR A 30 -7.43 -6.67 4.47
CA TYR A 30 -7.15 -8.04 4.94
C TYR A 30 -8.09 -8.47 6.08
N GLN A 31 -8.63 -7.52 6.83
CA GLN A 31 -9.63 -7.73 7.89
C GLN A 31 -10.95 -8.32 7.38
N GLU A 32 -11.28 -8.11 6.10
CA GLU A 32 -12.51 -8.62 5.46
C GLU A 32 -12.22 -9.70 4.41
N ALA A 33 -10.95 -9.98 4.14
CA ALA A 33 -10.53 -10.91 3.11
C ALA A 33 -10.52 -12.35 3.64
N ASP A 34 -10.98 -13.30 2.83
CA ASP A 34 -10.69 -14.72 3.05
C ASP A 34 -9.23 -15.00 2.63
N LEU A 35 -8.31 -14.81 3.57
CA LEU A 35 -6.86 -14.90 3.31
C LEU A 35 -6.40 -16.27 2.83
N ALA A 36 -7.13 -17.34 3.18
CA ALA A 36 -6.84 -18.69 2.74
C ALA A 36 -6.96 -18.83 1.21
N GLN A 37 -7.89 -18.10 0.58
CA GLN A 37 -8.02 -18.07 -0.89
C GLN A 37 -6.80 -17.47 -1.59
N PHE A 38 -6.03 -16.66 -0.87
CA PHE A 38 -4.84 -15.98 -1.38
C PHE A 38 -3.54 -16.64 -0.89
N LEU A 39 -3.62 -17.76 -0.17
CA LEU A 39 -2.49 -18.43 0.46
C LEU A 39 -1.69 -17.48 1.38
N LEU A 40 -2.39 -16.60 2.11
CA LEU A 40 -1.79 -15.66 3.05
C LEU A 40 -2.18 -16.02 4.48
N SER A 41 -1.23 -15.87 5.40
CA SER A 41 -1.54 -15.79 6.84
C SER A 41 -1.90 -14.35 7.23
N GLU A 42 -2.60 -14.21 8.34
CA GLU A 42 -2.92 -12.89 8.91
C GLU A 42 -1.65 -12.09 9.24
N ALA A 43 -0.62 -12.74 9.80
CA ALA A 43 0.65 -12.09 10.09
C ALA A 43 1.35 -11.57 8.82
N GLU A 44 1.29 -12.31 7.72
CA GLU A 44 1.84 -11.86 6.44
C GLU A 44 1.03 -10.70 5.86
N ALA A 45 -0.31 -10.79 5.91
CA ALA A 45 -1.20 -9.73 5.39
C ALA A 45 -1.09 -8.43 6.21
N ALA A 46 -0.89 -8.54 7.52
CA ALA A 46 -0.64 -7.39 8.40
C ALA A 46 0.76 -6.78 8.21
N SER A 47 1.74 -7.56 7.73
CA SER A 47 3.13 -7.07 7.60
C SER A 47 3.34 -6.12 6.40
N SER A 48 2.55 -6.27 5.34
CA SER A 48 2.71 -5.50 4.10
C SER A 48 1.50 -5.63 3.16
N VAL A 49 1.44 -4.79 2.13
CA VAL A 49 0.44 -4.92 1.06
C VAL A 49 0.77 -6.07 0.12
N HIS A 50 -0.24 -6.78 -0.39
CA HIS A 50 -0.06 -7.92 -1.31
C HIS A 50 -0.89 -7.73 -2.58
N LEU A 51 -0.26 -7.78 -3.74
CA LEU A 51 -0.90 -7.75 -5.04
C LEU A 51 -0.95 -9.16 -5.63
N ILE A 52 -2.16 -9.69 -5.73
CA ILE A 52 -2.47 -10.98 -6.32
C ILE A 52 -2.68 -10.81 -7.82
N LEU A 53 -1.80 -11.45 -8.59
CA LEU A 53 -1.85 -11.57 -10.05
C LEU A 53 -2.14 -13.02 -10.42
N ASP A 54 -2.51 -13.27 -11.68
CA ASP A 54 -2.98 -14.59 -12.13
C ASP A 54 -1.96 -15.73 -11.92
N ASN A 55 -0.65 -15.41 -11.93
CA ASN A 55 0.43 -16.40 -11.83
C ASN A 55 1.38 -16.17 -10.64
N ARG A 56 1.21 -15.11 -9.86
CA ARG A 56 2.11 -14.77 -8.75
C ARG A 56 1.52 -13.76 -7.80
N THR A 57 2.03 -13.74 -6.58
CA THR A 57 1.79 -12.70 -5.60
C THR A 57 3.02 -11.81 -5.46
N LEU A 58 2.81 -10.49 -5.50
CA LEU A 58 3.84 -9.51 -5.18
C LEU A 58 3.52 -8.89 -3.82
N SER A 59 4.51 -8.60 -3.00
CA SER A 59 4.29 -8.02 -1.66
C SER A 59 5.12 -6.75 -1.44
N GLY A 60 4.68 -5.94 -0.47
CA GLY A 60 5.34 -4.73 -0.01
C GLY A 60 5.76 -3.78 -1.13
N ALA A 61 7.01 -3.34 -1.10
CA ALA A 61 7.55 -2.38 -2.07
C ALA A 61 7.50 -2.89 -3.52
N VAL A 62 7.58 -4.21 -3.74
CA VAL A 62 7.51 -4.80 -5.08
C VAL A 62 6.10 -4.65 -5.66
N ALA A 63 5.07 -4.90 -4.84
CA ALA A 63 3.68 -4.68 -5.23
C ALA A 63 3.41 -3.20 -5.56
N VAL A 64 3.87 -2.29 -4.69
CA VAL A 64 3.71 -0.84 -4.89
C VAL A 64 4.43 -0.37 -6.16
N ALA A 65 5.68 -0.80 -6.37
CA ALA A 65 6.44 -0.45 -7.57
C ALA A 65 5.77 -0.98 -8.85
N TYR A 66 5.21 -2.20 -8.81
CA TYR A 66 4.45 -2.75 -9.94
C TYR A 66 3.23 -1.87 -10.26
N LEU A 67 2.43 -1.53 -9.26
CA LEU A 67 1.25 -0.66 -9.43
C LEU A 67 1.62 0.72 -9.99
N LEU A 68 2.69 1.33 -9.48
CA LEU A 68 3.14 2.64 -9.95
C LEU A 68 3.60 2.62 -11.41
N LYS A 69 4.20 1.52 -11.88
CA LYS A 69 4.57 1.34 -13.29
C LYS A 69 3.36 1.29 -14.22
N LEU A 70 2.19 0.89 -13.72
CA LEU A 70 0.93 0.92 -14.47
C LEU A 70 0.33 2.32 -14.59
N THR A 71 0.75 3.25 -13.72
CA THR A 71 0.33 4.65 -13.78
C THR A 71 1.23 5.49 -14.69
N ARG A 72 0.89 6.78 -14.88
CA ARG A 72 1.78 7.77 -15.51
C ARG A 72 2.97 8.17 -14.62
N PHE A 73 2.97 7.80 -13.33
CA PHE A 73 4.03 8.09 -12.34
C PHE A 73 5.09 6.99 -12.27
N LYS A 74 5.50 6.44 -13.43
CA LYS A 74 6.44 5.32 -13.52
C LYS A 74 7.77 5.59 -12.81
N PHE A 75 8.23 6.84 -12.84
CA PHE A 75 9.46 7.27 -12.17
C PHE A 75 9.43 7.04 -10.65
N LEU A 76 8.28 7.27 -10.00
CA LEU A 76 8.10 7.03 -8.57
C LEU A 76 8.20 5.54 -8.23
N GLY A 77 7.72 4.67 -9.13
CA GLY A 77 7.86 3.22 -8.98
C GLY A 77 9.31 2.75 -9.09
N VAL A 78 10.15 3.43 -9.88
CA VAL A 78 11.60 3.15 -9.96
C VAL A 78 12.30 3.58 -8.69
N VAL A 79 11.97 4.77 -8.15
CA VAL A 79 12.55 5.27 -6.89
C VAL A 79 12.21 4.34 -5.73
N ILE A 80 10.93 3.97 -5.55
CA ILE A 80 10.47 3.12 -4.43
C ILE A 80 11.08 1.71 -4.49
N ASN A 81 11.27 1.14 -5.68
CA ASN A 81 11.94 -0.15 -5.84
C ASN A 81 13.43 -0.10 -5.45
N GLY A 82 14.05 1.08 -5.50
CA GLY A 82 15.43 1.31 -5.05
C GLY A 82 15.57 1.43 -3.53
N VAL A 83 14.51 1.77 -2.78
CA VAL A 83 14.55 2.01 -1.33
C VAL A 83 14.01 0.81 -0.56
N ARG A 84 14.73 -0.31 -0.62
CA ARG A 84 14.28 -1.61 -0.09
C ARG A 84 14.11 -1.76 1.44
N PRO A 85 14.55 -0.87 2.37
CA PRO A 85 14.26 -1.09 3.79
C PRO A 85 13.53 0.07 4.51
N LEU A 86 12.56 0.74 3.88
CA LEU A 86 11.69 1.69 4.58
C LEU A 86 10.34 1.12 5.03
N SER A 87 10.02 -0.15 4.70
CA SER A 87 8.73 -0.76 5.03
C SER A 87 8.53 -0.98 6.53
N GLN A 88 9.54 -1.46 7.25
CA GLN A 88 9.44 -1.67 8.71
C GLN A 88 9.46 -0.34 9.48
N ILE A 89 10.26 0.63 9.04
CA ILE A 89 10.35 1.94 9.70
C ILE A 89 9.07 2.75 9.46
N ALA A 90 8.51 2.74 8.25
CA ALA A 90 7.25 3.43 7.98
C ALA A 90 6.09 2.81 8.78
N TYR A 91 6.01 1.49 8.88
CA TYR A 91 4.96 0.80 9.63
C TYR A 91 5.11 0.99 11.14
N GLN A 92 6.33 0.85 11.69
CA GLN A 92 6.59 1.13 13.11
C GLN A 92 6.47 2.61 13.47
N TRP A 93 6.80 3.54 12.57
CA TRP A 93 6.65 4.98 12.80
C TRP A 93 5.19 5.43 12.75
N ILE A 94 4.38 4.87 11.82
CA ILE A 94 2.92 5.12 11.76
C ILE A 94 2.21 4.49 12.96
N ALA A 95 2.58 3.27 13.36
CA ALA A 95 2.00 2.61 14.53
C ALA A 95 2.42 3.24 15.88
N SER A 96 3.64 3.80 15.98
CA SER A 96 4.13 4.43 17.22
C SER A 96 3.76 5.91 17.39
N HIS A 97 3.27 6.59 16.35
CA HIS A 97 2.98 8.04 16.41
C HIS A 97 1.50 8.37 16.15
N ARG A 98 0.58 7.69 16.87
CA ARG A 98 -0.88 7.95 16.88
C ARG A 98 -1.29 9.37 17.32
N ASN A 99 -0.34 10.29 17.55
CA ASN A 99 -0.64 11.68 17.90
C ASN A 99 0.43 12.73 17.49
N SER A 100 1.29 12.46 16.51
CA SER A 100 2.32 13.45 16.11
C SER A 100 1.85 14.35 14.97
N ARG A 101 2.12 15.65 15.09
CA ARG A 101 1.76 16.71 14.13
C ARG A 101 2.27 16.43 12.71
N THR A 102 3.24 15.53 12.57
CA THR A 102 3.91 15.12 11.34
C THR A 102 2.98 14.32 10.41
N VAL A 103 2.13 13.44 10.95
CA VAL A 103 1.14 12.68 10.16
C VAL A 103 0.11 13.63 9.54
N ARG A 104 -0.29 14.66 10.28
CA ARG A 104 -1.21 15.70 9.79
C ARG A 104 -0.63 16.52 8.64
N VAL A 105 0.67 16.82 8.68
CA VAL A 105 1.36 17.55 7.60
C VAL A 105 1.49 16.67 6.36
N LEU A 106 1.84 15.40 6.52
CA LEU A 106 1.94 14.46 5.39
C LEU A 106 0.57 14.24 4.73
N ASN A 107 -0.48 14.05 5.52
CA ASN A 107 -1.85 13.90 5.02
C ASN A 107 -2.33 15.17 4.30
N ARG A 108 -1.97 16.36 4.82
CA ARG A 108 -2.24 17.66 4.18
C ARG A 108 -1.44 17.86 2.89
N MET A 109 -0.22 17.31 2.78
CA MET A 109 0.56 17.36 1.54
C MET A 109 0.02 16.40 0.47
N ILE A 110 -0.44 15.21 0.86
CA ILE A 110 -1.13 14.28 -0.03
C ILE A 110 -2.45 14.89 -0.52
N GLN A 111 -3.25 15.50 0.36
CA GLN A 111 -4.47 16.21 -0.06
C GLN A 111 -4.18 17.41 -0.98
N ARG A 112 -3.08 18.14 -0.78
CA ARG A 112 -2.68 19.27 -1.63
C ARG A 112 -2.12 18.87 -3.00
N SER A 113 -1.65 17.65 -3.16
CA SER A 113 -1.25 17.12 -4.48
C SER A 113 -2.44 16.51 -5.25
N VAL A 114 -3.64 16.60 -4.67
CA VAL A 114 -4.93 16.20 -5.26
C VAL A 114 -5.80 17.41 -5.63
N ALA A 115 -5.38 18.63 -5.28
CA ALA A 115 -6.00 19.88 -5.76
C ALA A 115 -5.41 20.32 -7.10
#